data_AF-A0A7Y9XLM8-F1
#
_entry.id   AF-A0A7Y9XLM8-F1
#
_cell.length_a   1.000
_cell.length_b   1.000
_cell.length_c   1.000
_cell.angle_alpha   90.00
_cell.angle_beta   90.00
_cell.angle_gamma   90.00
#
_symmetry.space_group_name_H-M   'P 1'
#
loop_
_entity.id
_entity.type
_entity.pdbx_description
1 polymer ?
#
loop_
_entity_poly.entity_id
_entity_poly.type
_entity_poly.pdbx_seq_one_letter_code
_entity_poly.pdbx_strand_id
1 'polypeptide(L)'
;MTSWLPDQPIPRPDIVMYAEFENYRENVPEGWTIEDVEFLWWAAAACLDYQALREELEEAIREGYDPGCFRYSPIADLDGNGRYPFTIFKLLREILPVGALLAVDDESQKGCEEICEVLGSFIIQNQIWHFLTSKVLILVPVEVLPDRLRDLRFSADLGL
;
A
#
# COMPACT_ATOMS: atom_id res chain seq x y z
N MET A 1 11.21 7.56 4.71
CA MET A 1 12.23 7.22 3.70
C MET A 1 13.12 6.12 4.23
N THR A 2 13.59 5.24 3.33
CA THR A 2 14.33 4.01 3.63
C THR A 2 15.77 4.07 3.10
N SER A 3 16.67 3.22 3.61
CA SER A 3 18.05 3.07 3.08
C SER A 3 18.18 2.04 1.97
N TRP A 4 17.09 1.34 1.63
CA TRP A 4 17.05 0.37 0.54
C TRP A 4 17.19 1.05 -0.82
N LEU A 5 17.78 0.35 -1.79
CA LEU A 5 17.92 0.80 -3.17
C LEU A 5 17.21 -0.16 -4.16
N PRO A 6 16.63 0.34 -5.27
CA PRO A 6 15.86 -0.47 -6.24
C PRO A 6 16.53 -1.71 -6.83
N ASP A 7 17.86 -1.74 -6.89
CA ASP A 7 18.66 -2.87 -7.38
C ASP A 7 18.96 -3.92 -6.30
N GLN A 8 18.56 -3.68 -5.06
CA GLN A 8 18.77 -4.57 -3.93
C GLN A 8 17.53 -5.43 -3.65
N PRO A 9 17.71 -6.64 -3.08
CA PRO A 9 16.58 -7.41 -2.58
C PRO A 9 15.76 -6.60 -1.56
N ILE A 10 14.44 -6.57 -1.72
CA ILE A 10 13.54 -5.92 -0.77
C ILE A 10 13.69 -6.59 0.61
N PRO A 11 13.89 -5.81 1.69
CA PRO A 11 13.96 -6.33 3.04
C PRO A 11 12.69 -7.11 3.37
N ARG A 12 12.86 -8.36 3.82
CA ARG A 12 11.75 -9.19 4.27
C ARG A 12 11.67 -9.10 5.79
N PRO A 13 10.50 -8.79 6.38
CA PRO A 13 10.35 -8.83 7.82
C PRO A 13 10.42 -10.27 8.32
N ASP A 14 10.85 -10.46 9.57
CA ASP A 14 10.95 -11.79 10.20
C ASP A 14 9.58 -12.49 10.26
N ILE A 15 8.51 -11.70 10.37
CA ILE A 15 7.13 -12.16 10.32
C ILE A 15 6.42 -11.38 9.21
N VAL A 16 5.91 -12.11 8.22
CA VAL A 16 5.00 -11.57 7.21
C VAL A 16 3.59 -12.05 7.56
N MET A 17 2.69 -11.12 7.85
CA MET A 17 1.30 -11.47 8.16
C MET A 17 0.64 -12.20 7.00
N TYR A 18 -0.21 -13.19 7.31
CA TYR A 18 -1.04 -13.91 6.34
C TYR A 18 -0.25 -14.58 5.20
N ALA A 19 1.02 -14.93 5.42
CA ALA A 19 1.90 -15.52 4.41
C ALA A 19 1.40 -16.85 3.84
N GLU A 20 0.52 -17.54 4.56
CA GLU A 20 -0.13 -18.78 4.14
C GLU A 20 -1.30 -18.55 3.17
N PHE A 21 -1.76 -17.31 3.01
CA PHE A 21 -2.87 -16.96 2.13
C PHE A 21 -2.38 -16.34 0.82
N GLU A 22 -3.18 -16.51 -0.23
CA GLU A 22 -2.92 -15.88 -1.52
C GLU A 22 -2.80 -14.36 -1.35
N ASN A 23 -1.72 -13.80 -1.92
CA ASN A 23 -1.37 -12.38 -1.86
C ASN A 23 -1.45 -11.79 -0.44
N TYR A 24 -1.22 -12.58 0.61
CA TYR A 24 -1.26 -12.08 2.00
C TYR A 24 -2.63 -11.50 2.38
N ARG A 25 -3.70 -11.98 1.74
CA ARG A 25 -5.08 -11.42 1.78
C ARG A 25 -5.20 -10.00 1.24
N GLU A 26 -4.18 -9.49 0.57
CA GLU A 26 -4.23 -8.24 -0.14
C GLU A 26 -4.87 -8.41 -1.52
N ASN A 27 -5.84 -7.54 -1.82
CA ASN A 27 -6.37 -7.40 -3.15
C ASN A 27 -5.55 -6.35 -3.88
N VAL A 28 -4.77 -6.76 -4.87
CA VAL A 28 -3.96 -5.85 -5.70
C VAL A 28 -4.78 -5.28 -6.86
N PRO A 29 -4.35 -4.17 -7.50
CA PRO A 29 -4.98 -3.68 -8.72
C PRO A 29 -5.04 -4.74 -9.82
N GLU A 30 -6.03 -4.66 -10.70
CA GLU A 30 -6.19 -5.61 -11.80
C GLU A 30 -4.96 -5.58 -12.74
N GLY A 31 -4.42 -6.77 -13.04
CA GLY A 31 -3.23 -6.92 -13.88
C GLY A 31 -1.90 -6.75 -13.16
N TRP A 32 -1.91 -6.46 -11.85
CA TRP A 32 -0.71 -6.25 -11.04
C TRP A 32 -0.43 -7.48 -10.17
N THR A 33 0.83 -7.68 -9.83
CA THR A 33 1.25 -8.68 -8.83
C THR A 33 1.47 -8.01 -7.47
N ILE A 34 1.49 -8.79 -6.39
CA ILE A 34 1.81 -8.25 -5.06
C ILE A 34 3.26 -7.75 -5.00
N GLU A 35 4.17 -8.37 -5.76
CA GLU A 35 5.55 -7.93 -5.91
C GLU A 35 5.64 -6.56 -6.61
N ASP A 36 4.78 -6.29 -7.61
CA ASP A 36 4.71 -4.99 -8.28
C ASP A 36 4.33 -3.88 -7.28
N VAL A 37 3.30 -4.12 -6.46
CA VAL A 37 2.84 -3.17 -5.44
C VAL A 37 3.91 -2.95 -4.37
N GLU A 38 4.50 -4.04 -3.87
CA GLU A 38 5.58 -3.99 -2.88
C GLU A 38 6.78 -3.21 -3.40
N PHE A 39 7.24 -3.52 -4.62
CA PHE A 39 8.35 -2.81 -5.24
C PHE A 39 8.09 -1.31 -5.31
N LEU A 40 6.91 -0.89 -5.74
CA LEU A 40 6.58 0.51 -5.91
C LEU A 40 6.62 1.30 -4.62
N TRP A 41 6.08 0.76 -3.53
CA TRP A 41 6.13 1.44 -2.23
C TRP A 41 7.55 1.51 -1.65
N TRP A 42 8.37 0.48 -1.89
CA TRP A 42 9.79 0.52 -1.55
C TRP A 42 10.57 1.53 -2.40
N ALA A 43 10.31 1.59 -3.71
CA ALA A 43 10.91 2.55 -4.63
C ALA A 43 10.52 3.99 -4.28
N ALA A 44 9.24 4.24 -3.97
CA ALA A 44 8.77 5.54 -3.50
C ALA A 44 9.51 5.98 -2.23
N ALA A 45 9.62 5.08 -1.25
CA ALA A 45 10.29 5.37 0.01
C ALA A 45 11.80 5.62 -0.14
N ALA A 46 12.42 5.07 -1.18
CA ALA A 46 13.85 5.21 -1.47
C ALA A 46 14.16 6.44 -2.32
N CYS A 47 13.31 6.75 -3.30
CA CYS A 47 13.59 7.76 -4.32
C CYS A 47 12.96 9.13 -4.01
N LEU A 48 11.89 9.18 -3.20
CA LEU A 48 11.14 10.42 -2.96
C LEU A 48 11.37 10.94 -1.54
N ASP A 49 11.44 12.27 -1.42
CA ASP A 49 11.42 12.93 -0.12
C ASP A 49 10.08 12.69 0.60
N TYR A 50 10.11 12.54 1.93
CA TYR A 50 8.90 12.28 2.72
C TYR A 50 7.84 13.36 2.54
N GLN A 51 8.24 14.63 2.55
CA GLN A 51 7.32 15.76 2.46
C GLN A 51 6.79 15.91 1.03
N ALA A 52 7.64 15.68 0.02
CA ALA A 52 7.20 15.67 -1.38
C ALA A 52 6.17 14.55 -1.64
N LEU A 53 6.47 13.32 -1.19
CA LEU A 53 5.53 12.19 -1.32
C LEU A 53 4.23 12.48 -0.57
N ARG A 54 4.31 13.07 0.63
CA ARG A 54 3.12 13.44 1.41
C ARG A 54 2.21 14.39 0.63
N GLU A 55 2.77 15.45 0.06
CA GLU A 55 1.99 16.47 -0.66
C GLU A 55 1.28 15.86 -1.88
N GLU A 56 1.99 15.06 -2.67
CA GLU A 56 1.44 14.37 -3.84
C GLU A 56 0.32 13.39 -3.47
N LEU A 57 0.49 12.61 -2.38
CA LEU A 57 -0.54 11.67 -1.93
C LEU A 57 -1.75 12.40 -1.33
N GLU A 58 -1.56 13.47 -0.55
CA GLU A 58 -2.65 14.28 -0.01
C GLU A 58 -3.48 14.93 -1.12
N GLU A 59 -2.83 15.43 -2.17
CA GLU A 59 -3.50 15.95 -3.36
C GLU A 59 -4.29 14.87 -4.07
N ALA A 60 -3.68 13.71 -4.31
CA ALA A 60 -4.36 12.57 -4.92
C ALA A 60 -5.62 12.16 -4.13
N ILE A 61 -5.53 12.02 -2.81
CA ILE A 61 -6.68 11.68 -1.95
C ILE A 61 -7.81 12.70 -2.12
N ARG A 62 -7.48 14.00 -2.16
CA ARG A 62 -8.47 15.07 -2.32
C ARG A 62 -9.22 15.00 -3.65
N GLU A 63 -8.53 14.59 -4.72
CA GLU A 63 -9.11 14.50 -6.06
C GLU A 63 -9.92 13.21 -6.30
N GLY A 64 -9.52 12.10 -5.68
CA GLY A 64 -9.96 10.77 -6.09
C GLY A 64 -10.56 9.88 -5.00
N TYR A 65 -10.61 10.31 -3.73
CA TYR A 65 -11.16 9.47 -2.68
C TYR A 65 -12.68 9.34 -2.76
N ASP A 66 -13.16 8.10 -2.83
CA ASP A 66 -14.56 7.74 -2.75
C ASP A 66 -14.76 6.74 -1.59
N PRO A 67 -15.59 7.07 -0.57
CA PRO A 67 -15.83 6.19 0.56
C PRO A 67 -16.73 4.99 0.24
N GLY A 68 -17.23 4.83 -0.99
CA GLY A 68 -18.20 3.79 -1.37
C GLY A 68 -17.67 2.35 -1.41
N CYS A 69 -16.35 2.13 -1.32
CA CYS A 69 -15.76 0.79 -1.33
C CYS A 69 -15.74 0.15 0.08
N PHE A 70 -16.37 -1.01 0.25
CA PHE A 70 -16.37 -1.74 1.53
C PHE A 70 -15.44 -2.96 1.54
N ARG A 71 -14.45 -2.98 0.64
CA ARG A 71 -13.42 -4.04 0.60
C ARG A 71 -12.12 -3.49 1.14
N TYR A 72 -11.45 -4.30 1.97
CA TYR A 72 -10.25 -3.91 2.67
C TYR A 72 -9.16 -4.98 2.53
N SER A 73 -7.91 -4.56 2.65
CA SER A 73 -6.73 -5.42 2.63
C SER A 73 -5.83 -5.13 3.82
N PRO A 74 -5.27 -6.15 4.49
CA PRO A 74 -4.29 -5.93 5.55
C PRO A 74 -2.95 -5.47 4.97
N ILE A 75 -2.36 -4.42 5.53
CA ILE A 75 -1.07 -3.88 5.05
C ILE A 75 0.03 -3.84 6.11
N ALA A 76 -0.32 -3.85 7.39
CA ALA A 76 0.61 -3.85 8.51
C ALA A 76 -0.01 -4.47 9.77
N ASP A 77 0.79 -5.00 10.68
CA ASP A 77 0.36 -5.42 12.01
C ASP A 77 0.01 -4.19 12.87
N LEU A 78 -0.52 -4.40 14.09
CA LEU A 78 -0.87 -3.28 14.98
C LEU A 78 0.32 -2.43 15.44
N ASP A 79 1.54 -2.92 15.28
CA ASP A 79 2.78 -2.16 15.54
C ASP A 79 3.27 -1.40 14.30
N GLY A 80 2.63 -1.59 13.14
CA GLY A 80 2.96 -0.97 11.87
C GLY A 80 4.01 -1.73 11.05
N ASN A 81 4.40 -2.93 11.46
CA ASN A 81 5.31 -3.78 10.69
C ASN A 81 4.56 -4.51 9.59
N GLY A 82 5.20 -4.72 8.46
CA GLY A 82 4.60 -5.43 7.34
C GLY A 82 5.56 -5.54 6.18
N ARG A 83 5.00 -5.83 5.00
CA ARG A 83 5.76 -5.91 3.73
C ARG A 83 6.27 -4.55 3.28
N TYR A 84 5.55 -3.50 3.63
CA TYR A 84 5.83 -2.14 3.18
C TYR A 84 6.77 -1.41 4.15
N PRO A 85 7.53 -0.39 3.68
CA PRO A 85 8.37 0.39 4.57
C PRO A 85 7.54 1.03 5.69
N PHE A 86 7.99 0.92 6.94
CA PHE A 86 7.31 1.51 8.10
C PHE A 86 6.98 3.00 7.91
N THR A 87 7.87 3.75 7.24
CA THR A 87 7.62 5.18 6.98
C THR A 87 6.46 5.44 6.03
N ILE A 88 6.16 4.52 5.11
CA ILE A 88 4.98 4.60 4.25
C ILE A 88 3.73 4.36 5.09
N PHE A 89 3.72 3.31 5.91
CA PHE A 89 2.60 3.06 6.82
C PHE A 89 2.32 4.26 7.74
N LYS A 90 3.37 4.85 8.33
CA LYS A 90 3.26 6.07 9.15
C LYS A 90 2.64 7.22 8.36
N LEU A 91 3.11 7.46 7.13
CA LEU A 91 2.56 8.50 6.26
C LEU A 91 1.07 8.27 5.98
N LEU A 92 0.68 7.05 5.63
CA LEU A 92 -0.72 6.70 5.37
C LEU A 92 -1.61 6.95 6.58
N ARG A 93 -1.14 6.64 7.80
CA ARG A 93 -1.87 6.97 9.04
C ARG A 93 -2.07 8.48 9.25
N GLU A 94 -1.16 9.31 8.75
CA GLU A 94 -1.23 10.76 8.90
C GLU A 94 -2.20 11.39 7.90
N ILE A 95 -2.27 10.87 6.67
CA ILE A 95 -2.95 11.53 5.55
C ILE A 95 -4.29 10.91 5.17
N LEU A 96 -4.53 9.63 5.50
CA LEU A 96 -5.75 8.96 5.09
C LEU A 96 -6.97 9.45 5.88
N PRO A 97 -8.14 9.59 5.23
CA PRO A 97 -9.36 9.97 5.91
C PRO A 97 -9.83 8.87 6.87
N VAL A 98 -10.65 9.27 7.85
CA VAL A 98 -11.27 8.34 8.80
C VAL A 98 -12.04 7.26 8.04
N GLY A 99 -11.81 5.99 8.39
CA GLY A 99 -12.46 4.84 7.77
C GLY A 99 -11.71 4.23 6.58
N ALA A 100 -10.71 4.93 6.02
CA ALA A 100 -9.89 4.40 4.94
C ALA A 100 -8.77 3.46 5.44
N LEU A 101 -8.26 3.70 6.65
CA LEU A 101 -7.30 2.84 7.34
C LEU A 101 -7.83 2.55 8.75
N LEU A 102 -8.01 1.28 9.08
CA LEU A 102 -8.66 0.83 10.32
C LEU A 102 -7.77 -0.17 11.04
N ALA A 103 -7.67 -0.03 12.37
CA ALA A 103 -7.10 -1.07 13.22
C ALA A 103 -8.17 -2.14 13.49
N VAL A 104 -7.82 -3.40 13.29
CA VAL A 104 -8.65 -4.54 13.65
C VAL A 104 -8.03 -5.18 14.89
N ASP A 105 -8.39 -4.67 16.06
CA ASP A 105 -7.97 -5.17 17.37
C ASP A 105 -9.10 -5.95 18.06
N ASP A 106 -8.83 -6.50 19.24
CA ASP A 106 -9.83 -7.24 20.01
C ASP A 106 -11.06 -6.40 20.37
N GLU A 107 -10.92 -5.07 20.48
CA GLU A 107 -12.04 -4.19 20.77
C GLU A 107 -12.97 -4.04 19.57
N SER A 108 -12.40 -3.97 18.36
CA SER A 108 -13.14 -3.91 17.11
C SER A 108 -14.01 -5.14 16.85
N GLN A 109 -13.70 -6.27 17.48
CA GLN A 109 -14.48 -7.52 17.38
C GLN A 109 -15.56 -7.68 18.43
N LYS A 110 -15.63 -6.80 19.45
CA LYS A 110 -16.62 -6.92 20.52
C LYS A 110 -18.04 -6.81 19.94
N GLY A 111 -18.74 -7.94 19.85
CA GLY A 111 -20.11 -8.03 19.32
C GLY A 111 -20.22 -8.60 17.90
N CYS A 112 -19.11 -9.01 17.28
CA CYS A 112 -19.13 -9.80 16.05
C CYS A 112 -19.37 -11.29 16.37
N GLU A 113 -20.23 -11.96 15.60
CA GLU A 113 -20.53 -13.39 15.77
C GLU A 113 -19.36 -14.28 15.32
N GLU A 114 -18.51 -13.79 14.43
CA GLU A 114 -17.33 -14.48 13.91
C GLU A 114 -16.06 -13.65 14.14
N ILE A 115 -14.94 -14.35 14.40
CA ILE A 115 -13.62 -13.74 14.51
C ILE A 115 -13.25 -13.20 13.12
N CYS A 116 -12.97 -11.89 13.04
CA CYS A 116 -12.49 -11.29 11.80
C CYS A 116 -11.16 -11.92 11.41
N GLU A 117 -11.08 -12.44 10.18
CA GLU A 117 -9.92 -13.19 9.68
C GLU A 117 -8.63 -12.35 9.54
N VAL A 118 -8.75 -11.04 9.76
CA VAL A 118 -7.65 -10.06 9.73
C VAL A 118 -7.37 -9.41 11.10
N LEU A 119 -7.74 -10.09 12.19
CA LEU A 119 -7.43 -9.66 13.56
C LEU A 119 -5.93 -9.43 13.78
N GLY A 120 -5.60 -8.34 14.48
CA GLY A 120 -4.22 -7.96 14.76
C GLY A 120 -3.56 -7.18 13.63
N SER A 121 -4.33 -6.60 12.70
CA SER A 121 -3.79 -5.85 11.57
C SER A 121 -4.46 -4.49 11.35
N PHE A 122 -3.71 -3.59 10.71
CA PHE A 122 -4.27 -2.45 10.03
C PHE A 122 -4.72 -2.84 8.63
N ILE A 123 -5.98 -2.56 8.34
CA ILE A 123 -6.59 -2.78 7.04
C ILE A 123 -6.85 -1.46 6.32
N ILE A 124 -6.51 -1.41 5.04
CA ILE A 124 -6.74 -0.27 4.17
C ILE A 124 -7.85 -0.57 3.16
N GLN A 125 -8.69 0.41 2.85
CA GLN A 125 -9.72 0.28 1.83
C GLN A 125 -9.08 0.08 0.45
N ASN A 126 -9.52 -0.93 -0.30
CA ASN A 126 -8.87 -1.34 -1.54
C ASN A 126 -8.86 -0.23 -2.59
N GLN A 127 -9.94 0.53 -2.70
CA GLN A 127 -10.05 1.59 -3.72
C GLN A 127 -8.98 2.67 -3.55
N ILE A 128 -8.83 3.22 -2.33
CA ILE A 128 -7.79 4.21 -2.07
C ILE A 128 -6.40 3.58 -2.16
N TRP A 129 -6.23 2.32 -1.74
CA TRP A 129 -4.96 1.63 -1.85
C TRP A 129 -4.50 1.47 -3.30
N HIS A 130 -5.40 1.03 -4.18
CA HIS A 130 -5.15 0.90 -5.62
C HIS A 130 -4.84 2.25 -6.24
N PHE A 131 -5.66 3.25 -5.93
CA PHE A 131 -5.49 4.60 -6.48
C PHE A 131 -4.15 5.22 -6.08
N LEU A 132 -3.77 5.15 -4.80
CA LEU A 132 -2.49 5.63 -4.32
C LEU A 132 -1.32 4.86 -4.93
N THR A 133 -1.44 3.54 -5.04
CA THR A 133 -0.40 2.68 -5.66
C THR A 133 -0.19 3.06 -7.14
N SER A 134 -1.27 3.31 -7.88
CA SER A 134 -1.19 3.81 -9.26
C SER A 134 -0.56 5.19 -9.34
N LYS A 135 -0.84 6.10 -8.40
CA LYS A 135 -0.17 7.41 -8.33
C LYS A 135 1.32 7.27 -8.06
N VAL A 136 1.71 6.37 -7.15
CA VAL A 136 3.11 6.08 -6.87
C VAL A 136 3.87 5.61 -8.11
N LEU A 137 3.26 4.78 -8.97
CA LEU A 137 3.88 4.38 -10.25
C LEU A 137 4.28 5.58 -11.12
N ILE A 138 3.50 6.65 -11.11
CA ILE A 138 3.76 7.87 -11.87
C ILE A 138 4.87 8.71 -11.21
N LEU A 139 4.90 8.75 -9.87
CA LEU A 139 5.85 9.54 -9.09
C LEU A 139 7.26 8.93 -9.07
N VAL A 140 7.38 7.61 -9.07
CA VAL A 140 8.68 6.92 -9.03
C VAL A 140 9.44 7.18 -10.34
N PRO A 141 10.77 7.46 -10.29
CA PRO A 141 11.58 7.66 -11.50
C PRO A 141 11.51 6.44 -12.44
N VAL A 142 11.32 6.69 -13.73
CA VAL A 142 11.13 5.61 -14.73
C VAL A 142 12.37 4.72 -14.84
N GLU A 143 13.56 5.27 -14.59
CA GLU A 143 14.84 4.59 -14.69
C GLU A 143 15.02 3.50 -13.64
N VAL A 144 14.31 3.59 -12.50
CA VAL A 144 14.36 2.59 -11.44
C VAL A 144 13.27 1.52 -11.58
N LEU A 145 12.29 1.72 -12.47
CA LEU A 145 11.20 0.78 -12.66
C LEU A 145 11.67 -0.45 -13.46
N PRO A 146 11.33 -1.68 -13.00
CA PRO A 146 11.42 -2.90 -13.80
C PRO A 146 10.65 -2.79 -15.13
N ASP A 147 11.06 -3.54 -16.15
CA ASP A 147 10.45 -3.50 -17.49
C ASP A 147 8.91 -3.59 -17.43
N ARG A 148 8.38 -4.55 -16.66
CA ARG A 148 6.93 -4.73 -16.49
C ARG A 148 6.21 -3.48 -15.97
N LEU A 149 6.76 -2.81 -14.95
CA LEU A 149 6.17 -1.61 -14.37
C LEU A 149 6.32 -0.40 -15.30
N ARG A 150 7.41 -0.33 -16.08
CA ARG A 150 7.54 0.67 -17.15
C ARG A 150 6.46 0.48 -18.21
N ASP A 151 6.24 -0.75 -18.65
CA ASP A 151 5.20 -1.07 -19.63
C ASP A 151 3.80 -0.69 -19.10
N LEU A 152 3.49 -1.02 -17.84
CA LEU A 152 2.23 -0.64 -17.20
C LEU A 152 2.06 0.89 -17.15
N ARG A 153 3.12 1.62 -16.82
CA ARG A 153 3.10 3.09 -16.82
C ARG A 153 2.84 3.65 -18.22
N PHE A 154 3.53 3.15 -19.23
CA PHE A 154 3.32 3.59 -20.61
C PHE A 154 1.92 3.28 -21.13
N SER A 155 1.36 2.11 -20.79
CA SER A 155 -0.04 1.79 -21.12
C SER A 155 -1.01 2.78 -20.48
N ALA A 156 -0.82 3.10 -19.19
CA ALA A 156 -1.64 4.08 -18.49
C ALA A 156 -1.54 5.48 -19.11
N ASP A 157 -0.34 5.93 -19.48
CA ASP A 157 -0.10 7.23 -20.16
C ASP A 157 -0.78 7.30 -21.55
N LEU A 158 -0.95 6.16 -22.21
CA LEU A 158 -1.62 6.05 -23.51
C LEU A 158 -3.15 5.87 -23.40
N GLY A 159 -3.70 5.78 -22.19
CA GLY A 159 -5.12 5.55 -21.94
C GLY A 159 -5.62 4.17 -22.39
N LEU A 160 -4.72 3.17 -22.40
CA LEU A 160 -4.97 1.78 -22.80
C LEU A 160 -5.15 0.88 -21.59
#